data_AF-A0A438H1X3-F1
#
_entry.id   AF-A0A438H1X3-F1
#
_cell.length_a   1.000
_cell.length_b   1.000
_cell.length_c   1.000
_cell.angle_alpha   90.00
_cell.angle_beta   90.00
_cell.angle_gamma   90.00
#
_symmetry.space_group_name_H-M   'P 1'
#
loop_
_entity.id
_entity.type
_entity.pdbx_description
1 polymer ?
#
loop_
_entity_poly.entity_id
_entity_poly.type
_entity_poly.pdbx_seq_one_letter_code
_entity_poly.pdbx_strand_id
1 'polypeptide(L)' 'MEKRIAIVGVGINGLLACKYAMEKSFNPIDFESKSSIGGVWTKTFPYYNQVMAYLKAYALHFNILP' A
#
# COMPACT_ATOMS: atom_id res chain seq x y z
N MET A 1 -2.28 -1.90 -26.68
CA MET A 1 -2.12 -0.85 -25.65
C MET A 1 -2.03 -1.54 -24.31
N GLU A 2 -1.00 -1.26 -23.51
CA GLU A 2 -0.87 -1.85 -22.17
C GLU A 2 -1.91 -1.24 -21.22
N LYS A 3 -2.54 -2.06 -20.38
CA LYS A 3 -3.53 -1.58 -19.39
C LYS A 3 -2.77 -0.98 -18.21
N ARG A 4 -2.97 0.32 -17.95
CA ARG A 4 -2.41 1.01 -16.78
C ARG A 4 -3.43 1.07 -15.67
N ILE A 5 -3.01 0.73 -14.45
CA ILE A 5 -3.86 0.70 -13.25
C ILE A 5 -3.38 1.80 -12.31
N ALA A 6 -4.28 2.72 -11.96
CA ALA A 6 -4.05 3.71 -10.92
C ALA A 6 -4.70 3.25 -9.62
N ILE A 7 -3.96 3.32 -8.51
CA ILE A 7 -4.45 3.01 -7.16
C ILE A 7 -4.40 4.29 -6.35
N VAL A 8 -5.56 4.73 -5.84
CA VAL A 8 -5.68 5.98 -5.08
C VAL A 8 -5.84 5.65 -3.60
N GLY A 9 -4.85 6.08 -2.80
CA GLY A 9 -4.72 5.80 -1.37
C GLY A 9 -3.93 4.52 -1.10
N VAL A 10 -2.92 4.61 -0.23
CA VAL A 10 -2.02 3.52 0.15
C VAL A 10 -2.25 3.16 1.63
N GLY A 11 -3.53 3.00 1.98
CA GLY A 11 -3.96 2.30 3.18
C GLY A 11 -3.92 0.78 3.00
N ILE A 12 -4.55 0.04 3.90
CA ILE A 12 -4.59 -1.43 3.84
C ILE A 12 -5.18 -1.96 2.51
N ASN A 13 -6.27 -1.35 2.04
CA ASN A 13 -6.91 -1.75 0.78
C ASN A 13 -6.06 -1.40 -0.44
N GLY A 14 -5.37 -0.26 -0.41
CA GLY A 14 -4.45 0.16 -1.48
C GLY A 14 -3.27 -0.80 -1.61
N LEU A 15 -2.65 -1.14 -0.49
CA LEU A 15 -1.55 -2.12 -0.45
C LEU A 15 -1.99 -3.49 -0.99
N LEU A 16 -3.17 -3.97 -0.60
CA LEU A 16 -3.72 -5.22 -1.13
C LEU A 16 -3.99 -5.14 -2.65
N ALA A 17 -4.53 -4.01 -3.12
CA ALA A 17 -4.76 -3.79 -4.54
C ALA A 17 -3.46 -3.76 -5.33
N CYS A 18 -2.39 -3.12 -4.82
CA CYS A 18 -1.07 -3.12 -5.44
C CYS A 18 -0.53 -4.54 -5.57
N LYS A 19 -0.53 -5.30 -4.46
CA LYS A 19 -0.08 -6.70 -4.44
C LYS A 19 -0.84 -7.55 -5.45
N TYR A 20 -2.17 -7.45 -5.47
CA TYR A 20 -3.00 -8.22 -6.40
C TYR A 20 -2.74 -7.84 -7.87
N ALA A 21 -2.62 -6.55 -8.18
CA ALA A 21 -2.33 -6.10 -9.53
C ALA A 21 -0.96 -6.62 -10.02
N MET A 22 0.06 -6.56 -9.16
CA MET A 22 1.39 -7.11 -9.47
C MET A 22 1.36 -8.63 -9.68
N GLU A 23 0.61 -9.38 -8.85
CA GLU A 23 0.40 -10.83 -9.06
C GLU A 23 -0.28 -11.17 -10.40
N LYS A 24 -1.02 -10.22 -10.97
CA LYS A 24 -1.63 -10.35 -12.30
C LYS A 24 -0.75 -9.79 -13.43
N SER A 25 0.54 -9.55 -13.15
CA SER A 25 1.51 -9.03 -14.10
C SER A 25 1.18 -7.64 -14.63
N PHE A 26 0.43 -6.83 -13.85
CA PHE A 26 0.26 -5.41 -14.13
C PHE A 26 1.33 -4.58 -13.41
N ASN A 27 1.56 -3.37 -13.91
CA ASN A 27 2.43 -2.36 -13.30
C ASN A 27 1.56 -1.22 -12.71
N PRO A 28 1.02 -1.37 -11.48
CA PRO A 28 0.18 -0.35 -10.87
C PRO A 28 0.98 0.90 -10.51
N ILE A 29 0.33 2.07 -10.58
CA ILE A 29 0.86 3.34 -10.08
C ILE A 29 -0.01 3.77 -8.91
N ASP A 30 0.59 3.91 -7.74
CA ASP A 30 -0.12 4.39 -6.55
C ASP A 30 -0.02 5.91 -6.38
N PHE A 31 -1.04 6.48 -5.73
CA PHE A 31 -1.12 7.88 -5.36
C PHE A 31 -1.60 7.97 -3.91
N GLU A 32 -0.72 8.37 -2.99
CA GLU A 32 -1.07 8.65 -1.60
C GLU A 32 -1.03 10.16 -1.33
N SER A 33 -2.06 10.64 -0.64
CA SER A 33 -2.18 12.04 -0.21
C SER A 33 -1.16 12.45 0.85
N LYS A 34 -0.68 11.48 1.63
CA LYS A 34 0.28 11.66 2.73
C LYS A 34 1.68 11.18 2.34
N SER A 35 2.67 11.56 3.14
CA SER A 35 4.06 11.12 2.98
C SER A 35 4.33 9.68 3.44
N SER A 36 3.29 8.94 3.85
CA SER A 36 3.42 7.59 4.40
C SER A 36 2.22 6.72 4.08
N ILE A 37 2.47 5.44 3.85
CA ILE A 37 1.44 4.39 3.77
C ILE A 37 0.74 4.14 5.11
N GLY A 38 -0.34 3.36 5.07
CA GLY A 38 -1.06 2.87 6.24
C GLY A 38 -2.38 3.59 6.50
N GLY A 39 -2.61 4.73 5.86
CA GLY A 39 -3.90 5.44 5.91
C GLY A 39 -4.32 5.77 7.34
N VAL A 40 -5.49 5.29 7.76
CA VAL A 40 -6.03 5.52 9.12
C VAL A 40 -5.13 4.96 10.23
N TRP A 41 -4.31 3.95 9.93
CA TRP A 41 -3.44 3.30 10.90
C TRP A 41 -2.17 4.09 11.20
N THR A 42 -1.98 5.25 10.56
CA THR A 42 -0.80 6.10 10.81
C THR A 42 -0.89 6.90 12.10
N LYS A 43 -2.09 7.09 12.68
CA LYS A 43 -2.33 7.91 13.88
C LYS A 43 -3.59 7.47 14.63
N THR A 44 -3.52 6.40 15.43
CA THR A 44 -4.66 6.01 16.27
C THR A 44 -4.23 5.52 17.64
N PHE A 45 -4.36 6.38 18.65
CA PHE A 45 -4.11 6.07 20.04
C PHE A 45 -5.04 4.96 20.59
N PRO A 46 -4.62 4.15 21.58
CA PRO A 46 -3.24 3.90 22.01
C PRO A 46 -2.70 2.64 21.32
N TYR A 47 -1.58 2.76 20.61
CA TYR A 47 -0.79 1.66 20.01
C TYR A 47 -1.31 1.04 18.71
N TYR A 48 -1.05 1.73 17.61
CA TYR A 48 -1.17 1.25 16.22
C TYR A 48 0.17 0.76 15.63
N ASN A 49 1.24 0.79 16.42
CA ASN A 49 2.62 0.54 15.99
C ASN A 49 2.81 -0.86 15.38
N GLN A 50 2.18 -1.90 15.94
CA GLN A 50 2.26 -3.26 15.40
C GLN A 50 1.57 -3.38 14.04
N VAL A 51 0.41 -2.74 13.86
CA VAL A 51 -0.28 -2.70 12.56
C VAL A 51 0.59 -1.97 11.54
N MET A 52 1.19 -0.84 11.90
CA MET A 52 2.11 -0.13 11.01
C MET A 52 3.37 -0.92 10.69
N ALA A 53 3.92 -1.66 11.64
CA ALA A 53 5.06 -2.55 11.39
C ALA A 53 4.69 -3.63 10.38
N TYR A 54 3.52 -4.25 10.54
CA TYR A 54 3.01 -5.24 9.58
C TYR A 54 2.79 -4.62 8.19
N LEU A 55 2.15 -3.45 8.09
CA LEU A 55 1.87 -2.82 6.80
C LEU A 55 3.16 -2.44 6.05
N LYS A 56 4.20 -1.98 6.78
CA LYS A 56 5.53 -1.75 6.21
C LYS A 56 6.21 -3.04 5.77
N ALA A 57 6.19 -4.07 6.61
CA ALA A 57 6.76 -5.37 6.27
C ALA A 57 6.06 -5.99 5.05
N TYR A 58 4.74 -5.88 4.95
CA TYR A 58 3.94 -6.30 3.79
C TYR A 58 4.34 -5.54 2.53
N ALA A 59 4.44 -4.21 2.61
CA ALA A 59 4.83 -3.37 1.47
C ALA A 59 6.23 -3.74 0.95
N LEU A 60 7.18 -3.97 1.86
CA LEU A 60 8.54 -4.39 1.51
C LEU A 60 8.57 -5.81 0.93
N HIS A 61 7.88 -6.76 1.56
CA HIS A 61 7.89 -8.17 1.15
C HIS A 61 7.39 -8.38 -0.29
N PHE A 62 6.42 -7.57 -0.72
CA PHE A 62 5.85 -7.63 -2.06
C PHE A 62 6.41 -6.58 -3.03
N ASN A 63 7.46 -5.84 -2.65
CA ASN A 63 8.03 -4.75 -3.45
C ASN A 63 6.98 -3.72 -3.91
N ILE A 64 5.99 -3.42 -3.07
CA ILE A 64 4.99 -2.37 -3.35
C ILE A 64 5.64 -0.98 -3.26
N LEU A 65 6.60 -0.82 -2.34
CA LEU A 65 7.41 0.38 -2.21
C LEU A 65 8.88 0.01 -2.42
N PRO A 66 9.69 0.91 -3.00
CA PRO A 66 11.15 0.77 -3.03
C PRO A 66 11.77 0.76 -1.63
#